data_AF-S2XK09-F1
#
_entry.id   AF-S2XK09-F1
#
_cell.length_a   1.000
_cell.length_b   1.000
_cell.length_c   1.000
_cell.angle_alpha   90.00
_cell.angle_beta   90.00
_cell.angle_gamma   90.00
#
_symmetry.space_group_name_H-M   'P 1'
#
loop_
_entity.id
_entity.type
_entity.pdbx_description
1 polymer ?
#
loop_
_entity_poly.entity_id
_entity_poly.type
_entity_poly.pdbx_seq_one_letter_code
_entity_poly.pdbx_strand_id
1 'polypeptide(L)' 'MVNIFVVVWVVITSPILLSVVFRIFKPIVNADSTGISMIIIVLLVGVLDAYIGVKLIEKKIQPWLEKRKR' A
#
# COMPACT_ATOMS: atom_id res chain seq x y z
N MET A 1 3.28 8.72 -16.24
CA MET A 1 1.85 8.42 -15.95
C MET A 1 1.72 7.37 -14.85
N VAL A 2 2.38 6.21 -14.97
CA VAL A 2 2.38 5.14 -13.95
C VAL A 2 2.85 5.64 -12.57
N ASN A 3 3.93 6.41 -12.50
CA ASN A 3 4.45 6.93 -11.21
C ASN A 3 3.48 7.85 -10.48
N ILE A 4 2.73 8.70 -11.18
CA ILE A 4 1.76 9.62 -10.55
C ILE A 4 0.60 8.83 -9.95
N PHE A 5 0.10 7.81 -10.67
CA PHE A 5 -0.93 6.95 -10.12
C PHE A 5 -0.46 6.20 -8.88
N VAL A 6 0.74 5.61 -8.91
CA VAL A 6 1.25 4.86 -7.76
C VAL A 6 1.44 5.78 -6.55
N VAL A 7 1.93 7.01 -6.76
CA VAL A 7 2.05 7.99 -5.68
C VAL A 7 0.68 8.35 -5.11
N VAL A 8 -0.29 8.68 -5.96
CA VAL A 8 -1.66 9.02 -5.51
C VAL A 8 -2.34 7.83 -4.83
N TRP A 9 -2.14 6.62 -5.38
CA TRP A 9 -2.63 5.36 -4.79
C TRP A 9 -2.11 5.22 -3.38
N VAL A 10 -0.79 5.16 -3.21
CA VAL A 10 -0.13 4.95 -1.91
C VAL A 10 -0.51 6.06 -0.92
N VAL A 11 -0.59 7.32 -1.33
CA VAL A 11 -0.98 8.42 -0.43
C VAL A 11 -2.42 8.24 0.09
N ILE A 12 -3.34 7.74 -0.73
CA ILE A 12 -4.73 7.52 -0.35
C ILE A 12 -4.89 6.22 0.47
N THR A 13 -4.21 5.16 0.08
CA THR A 13 -4.36 3.82 0.69
C THR A 13 -3.54 3.66 1.96
N SER A 14 -2.38 4.31 2.06
CA SER A 14 -1.45 4.13 3.18
C SER A 14 -2.06 4.48 4.54
N PRO A 15 -2.80 5.60 4.76
CA PRO A 15 -3.41 5.90 6.06
C PRO A 15 -4.42 4.82 6.50
N ILE A 16 -5.19 4.30 5.56
CA ILE A 16 -6.23 3.28 5.81
C ILE A 16 -5.56 1.95 6.15
N LEU A 17 -4.58 1.52 5.34
CA LEU A 17 -3.83 0.30 5.57
C LEU A 17 -3.08 0.34 6.89
N LEU A 18 -2.40 1.45 7.19
CA LEU A 18 -1.73 1.63 8.47
C LEU A 18 -2.73 1.54 9.63
N SER A 19 -3.88 2.19 9.55
CA SER A 19 -4.90 2.09 10.61
C SER A 19 -5.37 0.65 10.86
N VAL A 20 -5.57 -0.14 9.81
CA VAL A 20 -5.99 -1.55 9.94
C VAL A 20 -4.86 -2.40 10.51
N VAL A 21 -3.66 -2.25 9.97
CA VAL A 21 -2.50 -3.03 10.38
C VAL A 21 -2.13 -2.71 11.83
N PHE A 22 -2.08 -1.44 12.24
CA PHE A 22 -1.82 -1.08 13.63
C PHE A 22 -2.88 -1.61 14.58
N ARG A 23 -4.15 -1.69 14.16
CA ARG A 23 -5.20 -2.28 14.99
C ARG A 23 -4.99 -3.77 15.20
N ILE A 24 -4.59 -4.50 14.16
CA ILE A 24 -4.34 -5.95 14.21
C ILE A 24 -3.06 -6.27 14.99
N PHE A 25 -1.98 -5.53 14.71
CA PHE A 25 -0.66 -5.74 15.30
C PHE A 25 -0.44 -4.99 16.61
N LYS A 26 -1.46 -4.26 17.11
CA LYS A 26 -1.42 -3.55 18.40
C LYS A 26 -0.77 -4.34 19.54
N PRO A 27 -1.09 -5.63 19.79
CA PRO A 27 -0.46 -6.38 20.88
C PRO A 27 1.05 -6.57 20.67
N ILE A 28 1.49 -6.79 19.43
CA ILE A 28 2.91 -6.96 19.09
C ILE A 28 3.64 -5.64 19.22
N VAL A 29 3.06 -4.56 18.70
CA VAL A 29 3.64 -3.20 18.78
C VAL A 29 3.73 -2.74 20.23
N ASN A 30 2.74 -3.04 21.06
CA ASN A 30 2.76 -2.68 22.49
C ASN A 30 3.72 -3.54 23.34
N ALA A 31 4.01 -4.76 22.91
CA ALA A 31 4.98 -5.63 23.59
C ALA A 31 6.43 -5.24 23.26
N ASP A 32 6.65 -4.54 22.14
CA ASP A 32 7.95 -4.06 21.73
C ASP A 32 8.26 -2.68 22.33
N SER A 33 9.23 -2.64 23.24
CA SER A 33 9.71 -1.40 23.87
C SER A 33 10.68 -0.59 22.99
N THR A 34 11.20 -1.19 21.92
CA THR A 34 12.23 -0.57 21.06
C THR A 34 11.66 0.18 19.86
N GLY A 35 10.41 -0.11 19.48
CA GLY A 35 9.76 0.46 18.30
C GLY A 35 10.23 -0.13 16.96
N ILE A 36 11.12 -1.13 16.98
CA ILE A 36 11.65 -1.78 15.77
C ILE A 36 10.55 -2.53 15.02
N SER A 37 9.63 -3.18 15.73
CA SER A 37 8.50 -3.89 15.15
C SER A 37 7.61 -2.96 14.30
N MET A 38 7.40 -1.71 14.75
CA MET A 38 6.64 -0.71 14.02
C MET A 38 7.29 -0.39 12.68
N ILE A 39 8.62 -0.20 12.66
CA ILE A 39 9.38 0.09 11.44
C ILE A 39 9.29 -1.06 10.45
N ILE A 40 9.47 -2.30 10.92
CA ILE A 40 9.39 -3.50 10.08
C ILE A 40 7.98 -3.64 9.47
N ILE A 41 6.93 -3.44 10.27
CA ILE A 41 5.55 -3.51 9.82
C ILE A 41 5.26 -2.46 8.74
N VAL A 42 5.66 -1.21 8.96
CA VAL A 42 5.46 -0.12 7.99
C VAL A 42 6.19 -0.42 6.67
N LEU A 43 7.43 -0.92 6.73
CA LEU A 43 8.19 -1.34 5.55
C LEU A 43 7.49 -2.43 4.76
N LEU A 44 7.03 -3.49 5.43
CA LEU A 44 6.32 -4.59 4.79
C LEU A 44 5.01 -4.13 4.13
N VAL A 45 4.22 -3.32 4.84
CA VAL A 45 2.94 -2.80 4.33
C VAL A 45 3.16 -1.87 3.14
N GLY A 46 4.14 -0.96 3.21
CA GLY A 46 4.44 -0.02 2.14
C GLY A 46 4.85 -0.73 0.84
N VAL A 47 5.69 -1.76 0.94
CA VAL A 47 6.11 -2.56 -0.23
C VAL A 47 4.93 -3.32 -0.84
N LEU A 48 4.10 -3.96 0.00
CA LEU A 48 2.92 -4.69 -0.46
C LEU A 48 1.88 -3.78 -1.13
N ASP A 49 1.61 -2.62 -0.53
CA ASP A 49 0.64 -1.66 -1.06
C ASP A 49 1.09 -1.07 -2.40
N ALA A 50 2.38 -0.69 -2.51
CA ALA A 50 2.96 -0.23 -3.77
C ALA A 50 2.88 -1.32 -4.86
N TYR A 51 3.20 -2.57 -4.52
CA TYR A 51 3.09 -3.70 -5.46
C TYR A 51 1.66 -3.90 -5.96
N ILE A 52 0.66 -3.81 -5.07
CA ILE A 52 -0.76 -3.90 -5.44
C ILE A 52 -1.14 -2.75 -6.37
N GLY A 53 -0.73 -1.52 -6.06
CA GLY A 53 -0.98 -0.35 -6.89
C GLY A 53 -0.44 -0.49 -8.31
N VAL A 54 0.81 -0.94 -8.45
CA VAL A 54 1.43 -1.21 -9.77
C VAL A 54 0.65 -2.28 -10.54
N LYS A 55 0.37 -3.41 -9.88
CA LYS A 55 -0.32 -4.55 -10.50
C LYS A 55 -1.76 -4.20 -10.92
N LEU A 56 -2.42 -3.30 -10.18
CA LEU A 56 -3.75 -2.80 -10.52
C LEU A 56 -3.73 -1.98 -11.82
N ILE A 57 -2.72 -1.11 -11.99
CA ILE A 57 -2.57 -0.34 -13.23
C ILE A 57 -2.36 -1.29 -14.40
N GLU A 58 -1.35 -2.16 -14.31
CA GLU A 58 -0.93 -3.04 -15.40
C GLU A 58 -2.05 -4.00 -15.82
N LYS A 59 -2.72 -4.63 -14.85
CA LYS A 59 -3.72 -5.66 -15.15
C LYS A 59 -5.12 -5.15 -15.41
N LYS A 60 -5.47 -3.96 -14.92
CA LYS A 60 -6.87 -3.51 -14.93
C LYS A 60 -7.05 -2.16 -15.60
N ILE A 61 -6.24 -1.16 -15.25
CA ILE A 61 -6.42 0.21 -15.77
C ILE A 61 -5.93 0.34 -17.20
N GLN A 62 -4.72 -0.12 -17.51
CA GLN A 62 -4.17 -0.07 -18.88
C GLN A 62 -5.05 -0.81 -19.89
N PRO A 63 -5.47 -2.08 -19.65
CA PRO A 63 -6.32 -2.80 -20.60
C PRO A 63 -7.70 -2.17 -20.77
N TRP A 64 -8.25 -1.56 -19.71
CA TRP A 64 -9.52 -0.84 -19.79
C TRP A 64 -9.40 0.46 -20.60
N LEU A 65 -8.29 1.19 -20.41
CA LEU A 65 -8.01 2.43 -21.12
C LEU A 65 -7.82 2.16 -22.63
N GLU A 66 -7.09 1.09 -22.98
CA GLU A 66 -6.89 0.67 -24.36
C GLU A 66 -8.21 0.26 -25.04
N LYS A 67 -9.09 -0.45 -24.33
CA LYS A 67 -10.43 -0.81 -24.84
C LYS A 67 -11.32 0.40 -25.12
N ARG A 68 -11.18 1.50 -24.38
CA ARG A 68 -11.96 2.73 -24.61
C ARG A 68 -11.39 3.64 -25.70
N LYS A 69 -10.16 3.39 -26.14
CA LYS A 69 -9.49 4.20 -27.16
C LYS A 69 -9.74 3.69 -28.59
N ARG A 70 -10.23 2.45 -28.73
CA ARG A 70 -10.80 1.90 -29.97
C ARG A 70 -12.29 2.17 -30.02
#